data_AF-A0AAD4F5G5-F1
#
_entry.id   AF-A0AAD4F5G5-F1
#
_cell.length_a   1.000
_cell.length_b   1.000
_cell.length_c   1.000
_cell.angle_alpha   90.00
_cell.angle_beta   90.00
_cell.angle_gamma   90.00
#
_symmetry.space_group_name_H-M   'P 1'
#
loop_
_entity.id
_entity.type
_entity.pdbx_description
1 polymer ?
#
loop_
_entity_poly.entity_id
_entity_poly.type
_entity_poly.pdbx_seq_one_letter_code
_entity_poly.pdbx_strand_id
1 'polypeptide(L)'
;MADTYWDPGNLLQITESDAALEIQCVGRARSQHNSRCRWTLCGADRSAILRKVQELALLPPSKVTQHDIETLARLCLCQKYHSTQWLEVAQRWKLVVAKAIKHHERLSKSQELAAAESQLTIAKLGLEQFQKTLFAARTEFSNSEARRRAVEKELDHAKNSQLKMVEELAVARRLLDGERMKTTKLEDAARETERCVRERDDELAEARRLLEEAQTIMAESTALMSERRDHLLAEEQAKAMGLEQAIHHLEHRLSEANAQAERISNEHQAKTRVLEESQATLMLRLSEAEARATKCAAEAAETRRDHEALSRDNTAAAQQFRHLQSDLEGVRAEIRRRTDHGVVLERELQTARVENQALLTTHSQLRAQNTALCEQVAVLEASLARCFRRRLSAWLRKSSPSKKKA
;
A
#
# COMPACT_ATOMS: atom_id res chain seq x y z
N MET A 1 -42.24 -122.77 -33.35
CA MET A 1 -40.98 -123.41 -33.76
C MET A 1 -40.92 -123.27 -35.26
N ALA A 2 -39.83 -122.73 -35.83
CA ALA A 2 -39.73 -122.57 -37.27
C ALA A 2 -39.86 -123.95 -37.92
N ASP A 3 -40.82 -124.12 -38.84
CA ASP A 3 -41.01 -125.34 -39.62
C ASP A 3 -39.79 -125.57 -40.52
N THR A 4 -38.73 -126.12 -39.95
CA THR A 4 -37.56 -126.55 -40.71
C THR A 4 -37.97 -127.81 -41.47
N TYR A 5 -38.26 -127.64 -42.76
CA TYR A 5 -38.62 -128.72 -43.71
C TYR A 5 -37.70 -129.95 -43.63
N TRP A 6 -36.47 -129.79 -43.15
CA TRP A 6 -35.52 -130.86 -42.91
C TRP A 6 -35.72 -131.53 -41.54
N ASP A 7 -36.48 -132.62 -41.53
CA ASP A 7 -36.51 -133.59 -40.42
C ASP A 7 -36.12 -134.97 -40.97
N PRO A 8 -34.86 -135.42 -40.79
CA PRO A 8 -34.40 -136.69 -41.35
C PRO A 8 -35.15 -137.90 -40.78
N GLY A 9 -35.69 -137.83 -39.56
CA GLY A 9 -36.44 -138.93 -38.98
C GLY A 9 -37.72 -139.19 -39.76
N ASN A 10 -38.49 -138.13 -40.00
CA ASN A 10 -39.73 -138.18 -40.74
C ASN A 10 -39.54 -138.30 -42.26
N LEU A 11 -38.67 -137.47 -42.86
CA LEU A 11 -38.43 -137.47 -44.32
C LEU A 11 -37.87 -138.79 -44.82
N LEU A 12 -36.95 -139.40 -44.07
CA LEU A 12 -36.39 -140.70 -44.43
C LEU A 12 -37.30 -141.86 -44.01
N GLN A 13 -38.45 -141.55 -43.41
CA GLN A 13 -39.45 -142.49 -42.90
C GLN A 13 -38.85 -143.44 -41.86
N ILE A 14 -37.92 -142.99 -41.01
CA ILE A 14 -37.32 -143.83 -39.98
C ILE A 14 -38.31 -144.02 -38.82
N THR A 15 -38.93 -142.92 -38.40
CA THR A 15 -39.98 -142.88 -37.37
C THR A 15 -41.36 -142.86 -38.02
N GLU A 16 -42.31 -143.63 -37.50
CA GLU A 16 -43.73 -143.48 -37.89
C GLU A 16 -44.30 -142.20 -37.29
N SER A 17 -45.10 -141.45 -38.07
CA SER A 17 -45.48 -140.06 -37.75
C SER A 17 -46.28 -139.90 -36.45
N ASP A 18 -46.91 -140.98 -35.97
CA ASP A 18 -47.88 -140.90 -34.87
C ASP A 18 -47.34 -141.45 -33.54
N ALA A 19 -46.24 -142.19 -33.58
CA ALA A 19 -45.53 -142.71 -32.40
C ALA A 19 -44.04 -142.40 -32.53
N ALA A 20 -43.66 -141.15 -32.24
CA ALA A 20 -42.32 -140.56 -32.43
C ALA A 20 -41.14 -141.29 -31.75
N LEU A 21 -41.39 -142.44 -31.13
CA LEU A 21 -40.41 -143.22 -30.38
C LEU A 21 -40.20 -144.63 -30.93
N GLU A 22 -41.03 -145.16 -31.81
CA GLU A 22 -40.80 -146.49 -32.38
C GLU A 22 -40.05 -146.40 -33.70
N ILE A 23 -38.90 -147.10 -33.78
CA ILE A 23 -38.11 -147.20 -35.00
C ILE A 23 -38.29 -148.60 -35.57
N GLN A 24 -38.95 -148.69 -36.71
CA GLN A 24 -39.09 -149.94 -37.44
C GLN A 24 -38.00 -150.07 -38.49
N CYS A 25 -37.57 -151.30 -38.72
CA CYS A 25 -36.66 -151.66 -39.80
C CYS A 25 -37.11 -151.05 -41.14
N VAL A 26 -36.22 -150.35 -41.83
CA VAL A 26 -36.52 -149.66 -43.09
C VAL A 26 -36.38 -150.56 -44.32
N GLY A 27 -35.96 -151.80 -44.09
CA GLY A 27 -35.81 -152.86 -45.09
C GLY A 27 -37.17 -153.29 -45.64
N ARG A 28 -37.16 -153.89 -46.83
CA ARG A 28 -38.38 -154.37 -47.50
C ARG A 28 -38.31 -155.87 -47.74
N ALA A 29 -39.39 -156.56 -47.40
CA ALA A 29 -39.55 -157.98 -47.67
C ALA A 29 -39.99 -158.17 -49.13
N ARG A 30 -39.06 -158.63 -49.99
CA ARG A 30 -39.36 -158.83 -51.43
C ARG A 30 -40.48 -159.86 -51.66
N SER A 31 -40.57 -160.87 -50.80
CA SER A 31 -41.62 -161.89 -50.84
C SER A 31 -43.03 -161.38 -50.49
N GLN A 32 -43.13 -160.20 -49.86
CA GLN A 32 -44.40 -159.61 -49.44
C GLN A 32 -44.66 -158.29 -50.16
N HIS A 33 -44.55 -158.30 -51.50
CA HIS A 33 -44.84 -157.13 -52.35
C HIS A 33 -44.03 -155.88 -51.94
N ASN A 34 -42.78 -156.06 -51.51
CA ASN A 34 -41.92 -154.98 -51.01
C ASN A 34 -42.50 -154.23 -49.79
N SER A 35 -43.33 -154.87 -48.97
CA SER A 35 -43.79 -154.29 -47.70
C SER A 35 -42.60 -153.95 -46.79
N ARG A 36 -42.75 -152.88 -46.00
CA ARG A 36 -41.73 -152.49 -45.02
C ARG A 36 -41.68 -153.53 -43.89
N CYS A 37 -40.47 -153.88 -43.47
CA CYS A 37 -40.27 -154.79 -42.36
C CYS A 37 -40.84 -154.17 -41.07
N ARG A 38 -41.83 -154.84 -40.47
CA ARG A 38 -42.46 -154.43 -39.20
C ARG A 38 -41.61 -154.74 -37.96
N TRP A 39 -40.34 -155.11 -38.15
CA TRP A 39 -39.46 -155.43 -37.04
C TRP A 39 -39.03 -154.15 -36.33
N THR A 40 -39.47 -153.96 -35.09
CA THR A 40 -39.06 -152.82 -34.26
C THR A 40 -37.61 -153.00 -33.81
N LEU A 41 -36.77 -152.02 -34.10
CA LEU A 41 -35.40 -151.93 -33.61
C LEU A 41 -35.44 -151.33 -32.21
N CYS A 42 -34.93 -152.07 -31.23
CA CYS A 42 -34.99 -151.72 -29.82
C CYS A 42 -33.59 -151.64 -29.19
N GLY A 43 -33.51 -151.17 -27.94
CA GLY A 43 -32.27 -151.14 -27.17
C GLY A 43 -31.19 -150.24 -27.75
N ALA A 44 -29.96 -150.75 -27.82
CA ALA A 44 -28.77 -150.00 -28.24
C ALA A 44 -28.88 -149.49 -29.69
N ASP A 45 -29.44 -150.30 -30.60
CA ASP A 45 -29.61 -149.94 -32.00
C ASP A 45 -30.55 -148.74 -32.15
N ARG A 46 -31.67 -148.74 -31.43
CA ARG A 46 -32.62 -147.61 -31.41
C ARG A 46 -31.93 -146.31 -30.99
N SER A 47 -31.17 -146.35 -29.91
CA SER A 47 -30.46 -145.18 -29.39
C SER A 47 -29.38 -144.69 -30.37
N ALA A 48 -28.69 -145.60 -31.05
CA ALA A 48 -27.71 -145.25 -32.08
C ALA A 48 -28.37 -144.59 -33.29
N ILE A 49 -29.52 -145.12 -33.74
CA ILE A 49 -30.29 -144.53 -34.84
C ILE A 49 -30.78 -143.13 -34.47
N LEU A 50 -31.44 -142.96 -33.31
CA LEU A 50 -31.94 -141.66 -32.87
C LEU A 50 -30.82 -140.63 -32.76
N ARG A 51 -29.68 -140.99 -32.18
CA ARG A 51 -28.51 -140.12 -32.11
C ARG A 51 -28.06 -139.70 -33.50
N LYS A 52 -27.95 -140.64 -34.44
CA LYS A 52 -27.50 -140.33 -35.80
C LYS A 52 -28.52 -139.49 -36.58
N VAL A 53 -29.82 -139.73 -36.39
CA VAL A 53 -30.89 -138.88 -36.95
C VAL A 53 -30.79 -137.47 -36.39
N GLN A 54 -30.58 -137.32 -35.08
CA GLN A 54 -30.43 -136.02 -34.44
C GLN A 54 -29.17 -135.29 -34.92
N GLU A 55 -28.04 -135.98 -35.05
CA GLU A 55 -26.82 -135.44 -35.65
C GLU A 55 -27.09 -134.91 -37.07
N LEU A 56 -27.85 -135.66 -37.89
CA LEU A 56 -28.22 -135.22 -39.23
C LEU A 56 -29.22 -134.06 -39.24
N ALA A 57 -30.12 -133.98 -38.25
CA ALA A 57 -31.09 -132.90 -38.15
C ALA A 57 -30.44 -131.55 -37.81
N LEU A 58 -29.32 -131.58 -37.07
CA LEU A 58 -28.52 -130.39 -36.75
C LEU A 58 -27.72 -129.87 -37.95
N LEU A 59 -27.55 -130.68 -38.99
CA LEU A 59 -26.88 -130.28 -40.23
C LEU A 59 -27.93 -129.89 -41.28
N PRO A 60 -27.69 -128.84 -42.07
CA PRO A 60 -28.54 -128.59 -43.23
C PRO A 60 -28.43 -129.77 -44.21
N PRO A 61 -29.48 -130.09 -44.98
CA PRO A 61 -29.50 -131.25 -45.85
C PRO A 61 -28.35 -131.25 -46.87
N SER A 62 -27.78 -130.09 -47.21
CA SER A 62 -26.64 -129.94 -48.13
C SER A 62 -25.30 -130.40 -47.56
N LYS A 63 -25.19 -130.53 -46.23
CA LYS A 63 -23.98 -130.98 -45.53
C LYS A 63 -24.04 -132.46 -45.14
N VAL A 64 -25.18 -133.11 -45.33
CA VAL A 64 -25.37 -134.54 -45.07
C VAL A 64 -24.59 -135.34 -46.12
N THR A 65 -23.58 -136.09 -45.69
CA THR A 65 -22.74 -136.85 -46.63
C THR A 65 -23.37 -138.18 -47.01
N GLN A 66 -22.97 -138.75 -48.15
CA GLN A 66 -23.39 -140.09 -48.56
C GLN A 66 -23.04 -141.14 -47.49
N HIS A 67 -21.88 -141.01 -46.86
CA HIS A 67 -21.42 -141.90 -45.81
C HIS A 67 -22.34 -141.85 -44.58
N ASP A 68 -22.85 -140.67 -44.21
CA ASP A 68 -23.79 -140.54 -43.11
C ASP A 68 -25.12 -141.24 -43.40
N ILE A 69 -25.64 -141.09 -44.62
CA ILE A 69 -26.88 -141.75 -45.06
C ILE A 69 -26.69 -143.28 -45.06
N GLU A 70 -25.55 -143.76 -45.56
CA GLU A 70 -25.23 -145.19 -45.58
C GLU A 70 -25.09 -145.79 -44.19
N THR A 71 -24.41 -145.08 -43.28
CA THR A 71 -24.25 -145.48 -41.89
C THR A 71 -25.61 -145.57 -41.21
N LEU A 72 -26.46 -144.54 -41.39
CA LEU A 72 -27.82 -144.53 -40.85
C LEU A 72 -28.67 -145.67 -41.45
N ALA A 73 -28.55 -145.93 -42.76
CA ALA A 73 -29.29 -147.00 -43.42
C ALA A 73 -28.93 -148.39 -42.86
N ARG A 74 -27.64 -148.64 -42.58
CA ARG A 74 -27.19 -149.88 -41.93
C ARG A 74 -27.78 -150.04 -40.53
N LEU A 75 -27.74 -148.98 -39.73
CA LEU A 75 -28.30 -149.00 -38.38
C LEU A 75 -29.82 -149.26 -38.39
N CYS A 76 -30.53 -148.77 -39.41
CA CYS A 76 -31.98 -148.91 -39.53
C CYS A 76 -32.46 -150.26 -40.09
N LEU A 77 -31.58 -151.27 -40.22
CA LEU A 77 -31.93 -152.58 -40.78
C LEU A 77 -31.77 -153.69 -39.75
N CYS A 78 -32.77 -154.57 -39.64
CA CYS A 78 -32.65 -155.73 -38.76
C CYS A 78 -31.58 -156.69 -39.31
N GLN A 79 -30.58 -156.99 -38.47
CA GLN A 79 -29.37 -157.70 -38.89
C GLN A 79 -29.66 -159.08 -39.47
N LYS A 80 -30.70 -159.75 -38.95
CA LYS A 80 -31.04 -161.14 -39.31
C LYS A 80 -31.55 -161.30 -40.73
N TYR A 81 -32.30 -160.31 -41.26
CA TYR A 81 -33.05 -160.50 -42.51
C TYR A 81 -32.75 -159.47 -43.59
N HIS A 82 -32.39 -158.24 -43.21
CA HIS A 82 -32.28 -157.13 -44.18
C HIS A 82 -30.91 -156.43 -44.13
N SER A 83 -29.92 -157.00 -43.45
CA SER A 83 -28.58 -156.40 -43.29
C SER A 83 -27.89 -156.07 -44.62
N THR A 84 -28.18 -156.79 -45.71
CA THR A 84 -27.59 -156.55 -47.03
C THR A 84 -28.30 -155.44 -47.84
N GLN A 85 -29.46 -154.95 -47.40
CA GLN A 85 -30.26 -153.96 -48.14
C GLN A 85 -29.84 -152.51 -47.91
N TRP A 86 -28.81 -152.26 -47.07
CA TRP A 86 -28.43 -150.91 -46.65
C TRP A 86 -28.08 -149.99 -47.81
N LEU A 87 -27.45 -150.51 -48.86
CA LEU A 87 -27.06 -149.71 -50.02
C LEU A 87 -28.30 -149.23 -50.80
N GLU A 88 -29.30 -150.10 -51.00
CA GLU A 88 -30.56 -149.76 -51.68
C GLU A 88 -31.33 -148.69 -50.89
N VAL A 89 -31.39 -148.85 -49.56
CA VAL A 89 -32.01 -147.87 -48.65
C VAL A 89 -31.29 -146.53 -48.72
N ALA A 90 -29.95 -146.54 -48.66
CA ALA A 90 -29.14 -145.32 -48.71
C ALA A 90 -29.29 -144.61 -50.06
N GLN A 91 -29.34 -145.33 -51.18
CA GLN A 91 -29.58 -144.76 -52.50
C GLN A 91 -30.97 -144.11 -52.60
N ARG A 92 -32.01 -144.77 -52.06
CA ARG A 92 -33.35 -144.19 -51.99
C ARG A 92 -33.36 -142.91 -51.15
N TRP A 93 -32.73 -142.95 -49.98
CA TRP A 93 -32.64 -141.79 -49.10
C TRP A 93 -31.83 -140.66 -49.70
N LYS A 94 -30.76 -140.94 -50.45
CA LYS A 94 -29.99 -139.94 -51.20
C LYS A 94 -30.90 -139.08 -52.10
N LEU A 95 -31.89 -139.68 -52.75
CA LEU A 95 -32.86 -138.94 -53.58
C LEU A 95 -33.77 -138.04 -52.72
N VAL A 96 -34.17 -138.51 -51.53
CA VAL A 96 -34.96 -137.72 -50.59
C VAL A 96 -34.15 -136.54 -50.06
N VAL A 97 -32.91 -136.78 -49.63
CA VAL A 97 -31.99 -135.72 -49.19
C VAL A 97 -31.75 -134.72 -50.31
N ALA A 98 -31.50 -135.16 -51.55
CA ALA A 98 -31.35 -134.25 -52.68
C ALA A 98 -32.59 -133.36 -52.94
N LYS A 99 -33.80 -133.89 -52.75
CA LYS A 99 -35.03 -133.08 -52.79
C LYS A 99 -35.08 -132.09 -51.63
N ALA A 100 -34.69 -132.51 -50.43
CA ALA A 100 -34.63 -131.64 -49.26
C ALA A 100 -33.59 -130.53 -49.39
N ILE A 101 -32.43 -130.79 -50.01
CA ILE A 101 -31.44 -129.78 -50.39
C ILE A 101 -32.09 -128.71 -51.27
N LYS A 102 -32.72 -129.12 -52.37
CA LYS A 102 -33.38 -128.19 -53.29
C LYS A 102 -34.46 -127.35 -52.61
N HIS A 103 -35.24 -127.96 -51.70
CA HIS A 103 -36.27 -127.23 -50.98
C HIS A 103 -35.67 -126.26 -49.96
N HIS A 104 -34.66 -126.69 -49.21
CA HIS A 104 -33.93 -125.84 -48.26
C HIS A 104 -33.25 -124.66 -48.96
N GLU A 105 -32.62 -124.87 -50.11
CA GLU A 105 -32.03 -123.79 -50.93
C GLU A 105 -33.07 -122.80 -51.44
N ARG A 106 -34.26 -123.27 -51.85
CA ARG A 106 -35.36 -122.38 -52.27
C ARG A 106 -35.87 -121.53 -51.11
N LEU A 107 -36.05 -122.11 -49.93
CA LEU A 107 -36.45 -121.38 -48.74
C LEU A 107 -35.38 -120.37 -48.31
N SER A 108 -34.10 -120.78 -48.32
CA SER A 108 -32.97 -119.88 -48.00
C SER A 108 -32.92 -118.70 -48.96
N LYS A 109 -33.02 -118.94 -50.27
CA LYS A 109 -33.05 -117.86 -51.27
C LYS A 109 -34.27 -116.95 -51.12
N SER A 110 -35.44 -117.50 -50.80
CA SER A 110 -36.64 -116.71 -50.56
C SER A 110 -36.52 -115.82 -49.32
N GLN A 111 -35.87 -116.32 -48.26
CA GLN A 111 -35.61 -115.55 -47.04
C GLN A 111 -34.55 -114.46 -47.27
N GLU A 112 -33.49 -114.76 -48.04
CA GLU A 112 -32.49 -113.77 -48.47
C GLU A 112 -33.11 -112.67 -49.33
N LEU A 113 -34.01 -113.01 -50.24
CA LEU A 113 -34.75 -112.03 -51.06
C LEU A 113 -35.68 -111.16 -50.20
N ALA A 114 -36.44 -111.76 -49.28
CA ALA A 114 -37.29 -110.99 -48.36
C ALA A 114 -36.46 -110.08 -47.43
N ALA A 115 -35.29 -110.54 -46.97
CA ALA A 115 -34.37 -109.73 -46.18
C ALA A 115 -33.77 -108.58 -47.01
N ALA A 116 -33.39 -108.83 -48.27
CA ALA A 116 -32.89 -107.81 -49.18
C ALA A 116 -33.98 -106.78 -49.56
N GLU A 117 -35.23 -107.20 -49.76
CA GLU A 117 -36.36 -106.30 -49.99
C GLU A 117 -36.68 -105.43 -48.77
N SER A 118 -36.60 -106.00 -47.56
CA SER A 118 -36.73 -105.24 -46.32
C SER A 118 -35.61 -104.20 -46.16
N GLN A 119 -34.35 -104.59 -46.43
CA GLN A 119 -33.22 -103.66 -46.43
C GLN A 119 -33.33 -102.58 -47.51
N LEU A 120 -33.83 -102.90 -48.70
CA LEU A 120 -34.09 -101.93 -49.77
C LEU A 120 -35.19 -100.94 -49.38
N THR A 121 -36.23 -101.39 -48.66
CA THR A 121 -37.32 -100.53 -48.20
C THR A 121 -36.84 -99.58 -47.10
N ILE A 122 -36.01 -100.07 -46.17
CA ILE A 122 -35.34 -99.24 -45.17
C ILE A 122 -34.40 -98.23 -45.84
N ALA A 123 -33.64 -98.65 -46.85
CA ALA A 123 -32.75 -97.76 -47.60
C ALA A 123 -33.53 -96.70 -48.40
N LYS A 124 -34.68 -97.03 -48.98
CA LYS A 124 -35.55 -96.07 -49.69
C LYS A 124 -36.14 -95.04 -48.74
N LEU A 125 -36.65 -95.46 -47.58
CA LEU A 125 -37.13 -94.54 -46.53
C LEU A 125 -36.00 -93.64 -46.03
N GLY A 126 -34.80 -94.21 -45.83
CA GLY A 126 -33.60 -93.44 -45.49
C GLY A 126 -33.24 -92.42 -46.57
N LEU A 127 -33.32 -92.79 -47.86
CA LEU A 127 -32.98 -91.91 -48.97
C LEU A 127 -34.00 -90.76 -49.13
N GLU A 128 -35.29 -91.03 -48.96
CA GLU A 128 -36.34 -90.00 -48.96
C GLU A 128 -36.20 -89.06 -47.76
N GLN A 129 -35.82 -89.59 -46.60
CA GLN A 129 -35.56 -88.80 -45.41
C GLN A 129 -34.27 -87.97 -45.56
N PHE A 130 -33.24 -88.52 -46.21
CA PHE A 130 -32.03 -87.79 -46.61
C PHE A 130 -32.30 -86.73 -47.68
N GLN A 131 -33.22 -86.97 -48.62
CA GLN A 131 -33.62 -85.95 -49.60
C GLN A 131 -34.42 -84.83 -48.94
N LYS A 132 -35.30 -85.14 -47.98
CA LYS A 132 -36.01 -84.14 -47.18
C LYS A 132 -35.06 -83.34 -46.29
N THR A 133 -34.09 -83.98 -45.64
CA THR A 133 -33.07 -83.25 -44.85
C THR A 133 -32.09 -82.49 -45.73
N LEU A 134 -31.73 -82.97 -46.91
CA LEU A 134 -30.93 -82.20 -47.88
C LEU A 134 -31.70 -81.02 -48.45
N PHE A 135 -33.00 -81.16 -48.71
CA PHE A 135 -33.83 -80.03 -49.12
C PHE A 135 -34.01 -79.03 -47.99
N ALA A 136 -34.30 -79.49 -46.77
CA ALA A 136 -34.37 -78.66 -45.57
C ALA A 136 -33.02 -77.97 -45.30
N ALA A 137 -31.90 -78.68 -45.37
CA ALA A 137 -30.56 -78.14 -45.22
C ALA A 137 -30.18 -77.21 -46.38
N ARG A 138 -30.69 -77.42 -47.60
CA ARG A 138 -30.49 -76.50 -48.73
C ARG A 138 -31.32 -75.22 -48.57
N THR A 139 -32.53 -75.31 -48.03
CA THR A 139 -33.32 -74.14 -47.66
C THR A 139 -32.75 -73.44 -46.44
N GLU A 140 -32.25 -74.17 -45.44
CA GLU A 140 -31.56 -73.61 -44.28
C GLU A 140 -30.21 -73.03 -44.68
N PHE A 141 -29.49 -73.62 -45.63
CA PHE A 141 -28.26 -73.06 -46.18
C PHE A 141 -28.58 -71.82 -47.03
N SER A 142 -29.62 -71.82 -47.85
CA SER A 142 -30.06 -70.62 -48.57
C SER A 142 -30.54 -69.52 -47.62
N ASN A 143 -31.23 -69.88 -46.54
CA ASN A 143 -31.67 -68.95 -45.50
C ASN A 143 -30.52 -68.49 -44.60
N SER A 144 -29.56 -69.36 -44.32
CA SER A 144 -28.33 -69.09 -43.59
C SER A 144 -27.39 -68.26 -44.45
N GLU A 145 -27.36 -68.45 -45.76
CA GLU A 145 -26.59 -67.64 -46.70
C GLU A 145 -27.27 -66.30 -46.94
N ALA A 146 -28.61 -66.24 -46.99
CA ALA A 146 -29.35 -64.98 -46.97
C ALA A 146 -29.15 -64.23 -45.64
N ARG A 147 -29.15 -64.94 -44.50
CA ARG A 147 -28.80 -64.39 -43.18
C ARG A 147 -27.34 -64.02 -43.11
N ARG A 148 -26.42 -64.77 -43.73
CA ARG A 148 -24.99 -64.47 -43.78
C ARG A 148 -24.75 -63.26 -44.67
N ARG A 149 -25.48 -63.10 -45.78
CA ARG A 149 -25.46 -61.90 -46.62
C ARG A 149 -26.14 -60.71 -45.94
N ALA A 150 -27.17 -60.94 -45.14
CA ALA A 150 -27.80 -59.89 -44.32
C ALA A 150 -26.88 -59.47 -43.18
N VAL A 151 -26.25 -60.42 -42.49
CA VAL A 151 -25.23 -60.21 -41.46
C VAL A 151 -23.94 -59.69 -42.07
N GLU A 152 -23.57 -60.02 -43.31
CA GLU A 152 -22.45 -59.40 -44.04
C GLU A 152 -22.81 -57.99 -44.45
N LYS A 153 -24.06 -57.71 -44.86
CA LYS A 153 -24.52 -56.34 -45.09
C LYS A 153 -24.64 -55.55 -43.79
N GLU A 154 -25.02 -56.17 -42.68
CA GLU A 154 -25.03 -55.58 -41.35
C GLU A 154 -23.62 -55.47 -40.79
N LEU A 155 -22.70 -56.35 -41.15
CA LEU A 155 -21.29 -56.31 -40.79
C LEU A 155 -20.55 -55.32 -41.67
N ASP A 156 -20.94 -55.12 -42.92
CA ASP A 156 -20.41 -54.08 -43.80
C ASP A 156 -21.05 -52.74 -43.46
N HIS A 157 -22.33 -52.72 -43.06
CA HIS A 157 -22.97 -51.54 -42.48
C HIS A 157 -22.39 -51.24 -41.10
N ALA A 158 -22.08 -52.24 -40.28
CA ALA A 158 -21.42 -52.08 -38.99
C ALA A 158 -19.92 -51.85 -39.16
N LYS A 159 -19.26 -52.30 -40.23
CA LYS A 159 -17.86 -51.97 -40.56
C LYS A 159 -17.77 -50.61 -41.19
N ASN A 160 -18.76 -50.16 -41.95
CA ASN A 160 -18.86 -48.81 -42.48
C ASN A 160 -19.33 -47.82 -41.41
N SER A 161 -20.19 -48.26 -40.49
CA SER A 161 -20.57 -47.54 -39.28
C SER A 161 -19.44 -47.58 -38.27
N GLN A 162 -18.66 -48.66 -38.18
CA GLN A 162 -17.42 -48.75 -37.41
C GLN A 162 -16.32 -47.97 -38.10
N LEU A 163 -16.24 -47.89 -39.44
CA LEU A 163 -15.29 -47.05 -40.16
C LEU A 163 -15.68 -45.60 -40.01
N LYS A 164 -16.97 -45.26 -40.08
CA LYS A 164 -17.47 -43.93 -39.72
C LYS A 164 -17.25 -43.65 -38.24
N MET A 165 -17.47 -44.59 -37.34
CA MET A 165 -17.18 -44.46 -35.92
C MET A 165 -15.69 -44.54 -35.63
N VAL A 166 -14.84 -45.08 -36.51
CA VAL A 166 -13.37 -45.15 -36.40
C VAL A 166 -12.75 -43.93 -37.08
N GLU A 167 -13.40 -43.34 -38.07
CA GLU A 167 -13.10 -42.02 -38.62
C GLU A 167 -13.59 -40.96 -37.66
N GLU A 168 -14.76 -41.11 -37.05
CA GLU A 168 -15.27 -40.29 -35.96
C GLU A 168 -14.55 -40.59 -34.66
N LEU A 169 -14.03 -41.80 -34.40
CA LEU A 169 -13.10 -42.12 -33.31
C LEU A 169 -11.66 -41.83 -33.70
N ALA A 170 -11.30 -41.53 -34.95
CA ALA A 170 -9.97 -41.07 -35.35
C ALA A 170 -9.94 -39.56 -35.50
N VAL A 171 -11.09 -38.93 -35.73
CA VAL A 171 -11.35 -37.51 -35.55
C VAL A 171 -11.57 -37.27 -34.08
N ALA A 172 -12.34 -38.10 -33.38
CA ALA A 172 -12.45 -38.06 -31.94
C ALA A 172 -11.20 -38.61 -31.26
N ARG A 173 -10.36 -39.51 -31.79
CA ARG A 173 -8.99 -39.77 -31.28
C ARG A 173 -7.98 -38.76 -31.80
N ARG A 174 -8.18 -38.02 -32.88
CA ARG A 174 -7.33 -36.83 -33.12
C ARG A 174 -7.71 -35.68 -32.19
N LEU A 175 -8.98 -35.59 -31.82
CA LEU A 175 -9.51 -34.69 -30.80
C LEU A 175 -9.31 -35.24 -29.40
N LEU A 176 -9.19 -36.55 -29.17
CA LEU A 176 -9.00 -37.23 -27.88
C LEU A 176 -7.59 -37.74 -27.71
N ASP A 177 -6.72 -37.74 -28.72
CA ASP A 177 -5.25 -37.75 -28.63
C ASP A 177 -4.75 -36.31 -28.72
N GLY A 178 -5.55 -35.37 -29.26
CA GLY A 178 -5.44 -33.94 -28.96
C GLY A 178 -5.84 -33.65 -27.52
N GLU A 179 -6.99 -34.17 -27.07
CA GLU A 179 -7.47 -34.11 -25.69
C GLU A 179 -6.80 -35.15 -24.79
N ARG A 180 -6.05 -36.17 -25.27
CA ARG A 180 -5.17 -37.07 -24.48
C ARG A 180 -3.71 -36.69 -24.56
N MET A 181 -3.23 -35.97 -25.56
CA MET A 181 -2.01 -35.20 -25.37
C MET A 181 -2.29 -34.06 -24.42
N LYS A 182 -3.49 -33.47 -24.43
CA LYS A 182 -3.90 -32.53 -23.37
C LYS A 182 -4.29 -33.26 -22.09
N THR A 183 -4.93 -34.43 -22.08
CA THR A 183 -5.29 -35.15 -20.84
C THR A 183 -4.16 -35.98 -20.30
N THR A 184 -3.15 -36.41 -21.05
CA THR A 184 -1.88 -36.90 -20.48
C THR A 184 -0.95 -35.76 -20.16
N LYS A 185 -0.98 -34.60 -20.85
CA LYS A 185 -0.34 -33.39 -20.30
C LYS A 185 -1.10 -32.81 -19.12
N LEU A 186 -2.40 -33.06 -18.96
CA LEU A 186 -3.26 -32.64 -17.84
C LEU A 186 -3.43 -33.78 -16.83
N GLU A 187 -3.00 -35.01 -17.07
CA GLU A 187 -2.96 -36.14 -16.13
C GLU A 187 -1.53 -36.38 -15.69
N ASP A 188 -0.52 -36.10 -16.51
CA ASP A 188 0.83 -35.84 -16.02
C ASP A 188 0.85 -34.49 -15.34
N ALA A 189 0.19 -33.43 -15.83
CA ALA A 189 -0.04 -32.24 -15.00
C ALA A 189 -1.12 -32.42 -13.94
N ALA A 190 -2.00 -33.44 -13.94
CA ALA A 190 -2.88 -33.73 -12.80
C ALA A 190 -2.32 -34.74 -11.83
N ARG A 191 -1.32 -35.54 -12.19
CA ARG A 191 -0.50 -36.35 -11.29
C ARG A 191 0.68 -35.54 -10.78
N GLU A 192 1.19 -34.60 -11.56
CA GLU A 192 2.10 -33.55 -11.12
C GLU A 192 1.31 -32.48 -10.36
N THR A 193 0.04 -32.17 -10.66
CA THR A 193 -0.81 -31.36 -9.77
C THR A 193 -1.48 -32.18 -8.69
N GLU A 194 -1.57 -33.51 -8.69
CA GLU A 194 -1.98 -34.31 -7.52
C GLU A 194 -0.78 -34.60 -6.64
N ARG A 195 0.43 -34.71 -7.20
CA ARG A 195 1.68 -34.71 -6.45
C ARG A 195 1.99 -33.31 -5.96
N CYS A 196 1.81 -32.26 -6.76
CA CYS A 196 1.79 -30.87 -6.31
C CYS A 196 0.49 -30.47 -5.61
N VAL A 197 -0.57 -31.30 -5.52
CA VAL A 197 -1.73 -31.07 -4.62
C VAL A 197 -1.56 -31.86 -3.36
N ARG A 198 -0.88 -33.00 -3.33
CA ARG A 198 -0.45 -33.64 -2.08
C ARG A 198 0.73 -32.92 -1.47
N GLU A 199 1.69 -32.47 -2.27
CA GLU A 199 2.72 -31.52 -1.88
C GLU A 199 2.10 -30.13 -1.68
N ARG A 200 1.07 -29.65 -2.43
CA ARG A 200 0.34 -28.42 -2.02
C ARG A 200 -0.58 -28.64 -0.85
N ASP A 201 -1.01 -29.84 -0.49
CA ASP A 201 -1.91 -30.16 0.63
C ASP A 201 -1.08 -30.43 1.88
N ASP A 202 0.12 -30.96 1.73
CA ASP A 202 1.17 -31.02 2.74
C ASP A 202 1.83 -29.64 2.88
N GLU A 203 2.02 -28.86 1.80
CA GLU A 203 2.37 -27.43 1.83
C GLU A 203 1.16 -26.55 2.12
N LEU A 204 -0.10 -27.00 2.05
CA LEU A 204 -1.30 -26.27 2.52
C LEU A 204 -1.60 -26.69 3.93
N ALA A 205 -1.17 -27.85 4.40
CA ALA A 205 -1.19 -28.23 5.79
C ALA A 205 -0.01 -27.57 6.51
N GLU A 206 1.18 -27.54 5.91
CA GLU A 206 2.33 -26.75 6.35
C GLU A 206 2.07 -25.27 6.10
N ALA A 207 1.43 -24.83 5.01
CA ALA A 207 0.99 -23.43 4.86
C ALA A 207 -0.28 -23.12 5.62
N ARG A 208 -1.09 -24.07 6.10
CA ARG A 208 -2.15 -23.82 7.10
C ARG A 208 -1.57 -23.81 8.49
N ARG A 209 -0.52 -24.59 8.77
CA ARG A 209 0.24 -24.51 10.03
C ARG A 209 1.13 -23.28 10.06
N LEU A 210 1.69 -22.85 8.93
CA LEU A 210 2.41 -21.59 8.72
C LEU A 210 1.44 -20.43 8.49
N LEU A 211 0.18 -20.64 8.07
CA LEU A 211 -0.87 -19.61 8.05
C LEU A 211 -1.56 -19.53 9.40
N GLU A 212 -1.62 -20.59 10.20
CA GLU A 212 -2.03 -20.56 11.59
C GLU A 212 -0.90 -19.98 12.43
N GLU A 213 0.36 -20.38 12.23
CA GLU A 213 1.54 -19.72 12.80
C GLU A 213 1.68 -18.30 12.23
N ALA A 214 1.35 -18.01 10.97
CA ALA A 214 1.33 -16.64 10.45
C ALA A 214 0.05 -15.89 10.82
N GLN A 215 -1.04 -16.53 11.19
CA GLN A 215 -2.23 -15.91 11.77
C GLN A 215 -2.04 -15.72 13.26
N THR A 216 -1.20 -16.54 13.91
CA THR A 216 -0.77 -16.40 15.30
C THR A 216 0.33 -15.36 15.35
N ILE A 217 1.29 -15.33 14.44
CA ILE A 217 2.29 -14.27 14.24
C ILE A 217 1.62 -13.02 13.67
N MET A 218 0.56 -13.08 12.86
CA MET A 218 -0.21 -11.91 12.46
C MET A 218 -1.16 -11.47 13.56
N ALA A 219 -1.68 -12.34 14.42
CA ALA A 219 -2.47 -11.99 15.59
C ALA A 219 -1.56 -11.43 16.69
N GLU A 220 -0.37 -11.98 16.86
CA GLU A 220 0.72 -11.48 17.70
C GLU A 220 1.34 -10.25 17.08
N SER A 221 1.39 -10.10 15.74
CA SER A 221 1.84 -8.90 15.04
C SER A 221 0.74 -7.87 14.93
N THR A 222 -0.55 -8.21 14.95
CA THR A 222 -1.65 -7.24 15.08
C THR A 222 -1.89 -6.91 16.54
N ALA A 223 -1.57 -7.80 17.47
CA ALA A 223 -1.47 -7.50 18.89
C ALA A 223 -0.22 -6.68 19.18
N LEU A 224 0.95 -6.97 18.60
CA LEU A 224 2.16 -6.14 18.67
C LEU A 224 2.01 -4.86 17.87
N MET A 225 1.27 -4.83 16.76
CA MET A 225 0.99 -3.60 16.01
C MET A 225 -0.16 -2.84 16.65
N SER A 226 -1.07 -3.48 17.38
CA SER A 226 -2.05 -2.80 18.24
C SER A 226 -1.34 -2.26 19.45
N GLU A 227 -0.57 -3.04 20.20
CA GLU A 227 0.27 -2.60 21.31
C GLU A 227 1.29 -1.57 20.86
N ARG A 228 1.90 -1.70 19.68
CA ARG A 228 2.80 -0.67 19.13
C ARG A 228 2.03 0.52 18.62
N ARG A 229 0.83 0.37 18.07
CA ARG A 229 -0.05 1.49 17.74
C ARG A 229 -0.51 2.19 19.01
N ASP A 230 -0.84 1.47 20.07
CA ASP A 230 -1.31 1.96 21.36
C ASP A 230 -0.14 2.54 22.16
N HIS A 231 1.06 1.99 22.01
CA HIS A 231 2.31 2.54 22.53
C HIS A 231 2.70 3.79 21.77
N LEU A 232 2.62 3.80 20.43
CA LEU A 232 2.80 5.00 19.62
C LEU A 232 1.69 6.01 19.89
N LEU A 233 0.45 5.58 20.15
CA LEU A 233 -0.65 6.47 20.52
C LEU A 233 -0.40 7.07 21.90
N ALA A 234 0.09 6.28 22.85
CA ALA A 234 0.47 6.74 24.19
C ALA A 234 1.73 7.61 24.16
N GLU A 235 2.67 7.34 23.27
CA GLU A 235 3.89 8.12 23.05
C GLU A 235 3.56 9.43 22.34
N GLU A 236 2.66 9.42 21.36
CA GLU A 236 2.12 10.60 20.70
C GLU A 236 1.18 11.38 21.62
N GLN A 237 0.41 10.73 22.51
CA GLN A 237 -0.36 11.39 23.57
C GLN A 237 0.56 12.00 24.63
N ALA A 238 1.66 11.34 24.99
CA ALA A 238 2.66 11.87 25.90
C ALA A 238 3.44 13.03 25.26
N LYS A 239 3.76 12.95 23.96
CA LYS A 239 4.34 14.06 23.18
C LYS A 239 3.33 15.19 23.01
N ALA A 240 2.06 14.89 22.75
CA ALA A 240 1.00 15.89 22.66
C ALA A 240 0.79 16.59 24.00
N MET A 241 0.74 15.86 25.11
CA MET A 241 0.72 16.43 26.47
C MET A 241 1.99 17.24 26.76
N GLY A 242 3.17 16.76 26.32
CA GLY A 242 4.43 17.50 26.46
C GLY A 242 4.44 18.79 25.62
N LEU A 243 3.87 18.74 24.43
CA LEU A 243 3.68 19.89 23.55
C LEU A 243 2.62 20.85 24.11
N GLU A 244 1.53 20.37 24.69
CA GLU A 244 0.51 21.18 25.37
C GLU A 244 1.10 21.85 26.61
N GLN A 245 1.90 21.13 27.41
CA GLN A 245 2.64 21.72 28.54
C GLN A 245 3.66 22.75 28.06
N ALA A 246 4.35 22.49 26.95
CA ALA A 246 5.29 23.44 26.35
C ALA A 246 4.56 24.68 25.79
N ILE A 247 3.41 24.49 25.14
CA ILE A 247 2.55 25.58 24.67
C ILE A 247 2.09 26.40 25.87
N HIS A 248 1.59 25.77 26.93
CA HIS A 248 1.13 26.49 28.11
C HIS A 248 2.26 27.23 28.82
N HIS A 249 3.45 26.63 28.87
CA HIS A 249 4.65 27.29 29.40
C HIS A 249 5.09 28.47 28.53
N LEU A 250 5.02 28.34 27.20
CA LEU A 250 5.33 29.42 26.26
C LEU A 250 4.28 30.53 26.31
N GLU A 251 3.00 30.21 26.43
CA GLU A 251 1.90 31.16 26.62
C GLU A 251 2.08 31.93 27.93
N HIS A 252 2.43 31.25 29.02
CA HIS A 252 2.76 31.88 30.28
C HIS A 252 3.95 32.83 30.15
N ARG A 253 5.05 32.38 29.54
CA ARG A 253 6.24 33.21 29.29
C ARG A 253 5.95 34.39 28.38
N LEU A 254 5.08 34.22 27.40
CA LEU A 254 4.68 35.27 26.46
C LEU A 254 3.76 36.29 27.15
N SER A 255 2.88 35.84 28.05
CA SER A 255 2.09 36.69 28.95
C SER A 255 2.98 37.48 29.92
N GLU A 256 3.97 36.84 30.53
CA GLU A 256 4.94 37.51 31.40
C GLU A 256 5.79 38.54 30.63
N ALA A 257 6.26 38.17 29.44
CA ALA A 257 7.02 39.08 28.58
C ALA A 257 6.17 40.27 28.11
N ASN A 258 4.89 40.05 27.78
CA ASN A 258 3.95 41.12 27.44
C ASN A 258 3.69 42.04 28.63
N ALA A 259 3.45 41.48 29.81
CA ALA A 259 3.28 42.27 31.03
C ALA A 259 4.55 43.07 31.39
N GLN A 260 5.73 42.52 31.11
CA GLN A 260 6.99 43.23 31.31
C GLN A 260 7.22 44.32 30.26
N ALA A 261 6.86 44.07 29.00
CA ALA A 261 6.90 45.07 27.93
C ALA A 261 5.94 46.23 28.21
N GLU A 262 4.72 45.96 28.70
CA GLU A 262 3.78 46.99 29.14
C GLU A 262 4.33 47.82 30.31
N ARG A 263 4.95 47.18 31.31
CA ARG A 263 5.60 47.91 32.42
C ARG A 263 6.70 48.83 31.91
N ILE A 264 7.57 48.34 31.01
CA ILE A 264 8.66 49.12 30.43
C ILE A 264 8.09 50.27 29.57
N SER A 265 7.05 50.02 28.78
CA SER A 265 6.37 51.04 27.98
C SER A 265 5.75 52.13 28.86
N ASN A 266 5.05 51.75 29.93
CA ASN A 266 4.47 52.67 30.89
C ASN A 266 5.55 53.49 31.63
N GLU A 267 6.66 52.87 31.99
CA GLU A 267 7.80 53.56 32.59
C GLU A 267 8.45 54.54 31.61
N HIS A 268 8.61 54.16 30.35
CA HIS A 268 9.09 55.06 29.30
C HIS A 268 8.13 56.23 29.07
N GLN A 269 6.82 55.99 29.00
CA GLN A 269 5.83 57.07 28.87
C GLN A 269 5.87 58.01 30.09
N ALA A 270 6.02 57.49 31.30
CA ALA A 270 6.16 58.31 32.50
C ALA A 270 7.44 59.15 32.45
N LYS A 271 8.58 58.57 32.06
CA LYS A 271 9.84 59.31 31.87
C LYS A 271 9.74 60.39 30.81
N THR A 272 9.09 60.11 29.68
CA THR A 272 8.86 61.09 28.62
C THR A 272 8.03 62.26 29.14
N ARG A 273 6.95 62.02 29.88
CA ARG A 273 6.14 63.09 30.48
C ARG A 273 6.94 63.97 31.44
N VAL A 274 7.75 63.36 32.32
CA VAL A 274 8.62 64.11 33.24
C VAL A 274 9.65 64.94 32.47
N LEU A 275 10.23 64.40 31.40
CA LEU A 275 11.16 65.14 30.55
C LEU A 275 10.48 66.31 29.83
N GLU A 276 9.27 66.10 29.28
CA GLU A 276 8.48 67.17 28.65
C GLU A 276 8.10 68.27 29.65
N GLU A 277 7.67 67.92 30.86
CA GLU A 277 7.39 68.87 31.94
C GLU A 277 8.65 69.66 32.35
N SER A 278 9.79 68.97 32.46
CA SER A 278 11.07 69.60 32.77
C SER A 278 11.52 70.53 31.64
N GLN A 279 11.33 70.15 30.38
CA GLN A 279 11.65 70.96 29.22
C GLN A 279 10.77 72.21 29.16
N ALA A 280 9.47 72.07 29.38
CA ALA A 280 8.54 73.20 29.46
C ALA A 280 8.93 74.18 30.60
N THR A 281 9.31 73.63 31.76
CA THR A 281 9.78 74.44 32.90
C THR A 281 11.08 75.19 32.58
N LEU A 282 12.03 74.53 31.90
CA LEU A 282 13.29 75.16 31.49
C LEU A 282 13.07 76.22 30.42
N MET A 283 12.18 75.98 29.45
CA MET A 283 11.80 76.96 28.44
C MET A 283 11.17 78.21 29.06
N LEU A 284 10.30 78.03 30.06
CA LEU A 284 9.71 79.14 30.81
C LEU A 284 10.79 79.91 31.60
N ARG A 285 11.70 79.21 32.28
CA ARG A 285 12.80 79.87 33.00
C ARG A 285 13.74 80.63 32.07
N LEU A 286 13.99 80.09 30.87
CA LEU A 286 14.81 80.74 29.86
C LEU A 286 14.13 82.03 29.37
N SER A 287 12.84 81.99 29.04
CA SER A 287 12.11 83.19 28.61
C SER A 287 12.01 84.25 29.71
N GLU A 288 11.83 83.85 30.98
CA GLU A 288 11.90 84.77 32.12
C GLU A 288 13.31 85.35 32.31
N ALA A 289 14.37 84.57 32.09
CA ALA A 289 15.75 85.03 32.19
C ALA A 289 16.08 86.00 31.06
N GLU A 290 15.62 85.74 29.84
CA GLU A 290 15.74 86.64 28.69
C GLU A 290 14.98 87.95 28.92
N ALA A 291 13.75 87.90 29.47
CA ALA A 291 12.99 89.08 29.85
C ALA A 291 13.70 89.90 30.95
N ARG A 292 14.31 89.22 31.94
CA ARG A 292 15.13 89.89 32.97
C ARG A 292 16.39 90.51 32.36
N ALA A 293 17.07 89.82 31.47
CA ALA A 293 18.28 90.32 30.81
C ALA A 293 17.98 91.55 29.93
N THR A 294 16.89 91.53 29.17
CA THR A 294 16.47 92.70 28.37
C THR A 294 16.09 93.89 29.25
N LYS A 295 15.39 93.65 30.37
CA LYS A 295 15.10 94.69 31.37
C LYS A 295 16.37 95.28 31.98
N CYS A 296 17.29 94.44 32.47
CA CYS A 296 18.56 94.90 33.02
C CYS A 296 19.42 95.62 31.97
N ALA A 297 19.40 95.19 30.71
CA ALA A 297 20.09 95.88 29.62
C ALA A 297 19.51 97.29 29.36
N ALA A 298 18.18 97.45 29.45
CA ALA A 298 17.52 98.74 29.35
C ALA A 298 17.88 99.67 30.52
N GLU A 299 17.81 99.17 31.76
CA GLU A 299 18.23 99.90 32.96
C GLU A 299 19.72 100.28 32.91
N ALA A 300 20.59 99.38 32.44
CA ALA A 300 22.02 99.65 32.26
C ALA A 300 22.32 100.67 31.14
N ALA A 301 21.44 100.77 30.14
CA ALA A 301 21.55 101.78 29.08
C ALA A 301 21.07 103.15 29.58
N GLU A 302 19.99 103.20 30.35
CA GLU A 302 19.48 104.42 30.98
C GLU A 302 20.49 105.00 31.97
N THR A 303 20.98 104.19 32.92
CA THR A 303 22.02 104.61 33.87
C THR A 303 23.31 105.06 33.19
N ARG A 304 23.68 104.48 32.04
CA ARG A 304 24.81 104.98 31.24
C ARG A 304 24.54 106.36 30.67
N ARG A 305 23.36 106.61 30.10
CA ARG A 305 22.98 107.94 29.59
C ARG A 305 22.98 108.97 30.70
N ASP A 306 22.48 108.62 31.88
CA ASP A 306 22.47 109.50 33.05
C ASP A 306 23.88 109.80 33.54
N HIS A 307 24.76 108.79 33.58
CA HIS A 307 26.16 108.97 33.93
C HIS A 307 26.89 109.87 32.91
N GLU A 308 26.65 109.68 31.61
CA GLU A 308 27.19 110.54 30.55
C GLU A 308 26.65 111.98 30.63
N ALA A 309 25.37 112.16 31.00
CA ALA A 309 24.79 113.48 31.25
C ALA A 309 25.45 114.15 32.46
N LEU A 310 25.53 113.46 33.60
CA LEU A 310 26.19 113.96 34.81
C LEU A 310 27.68 114.26 34.58
N SER A 311 28.37 113.45 33.78
CA SER A 311 29.77 113.68 33.41
C SER A 311 29.92 114.95 32.55
N ARG A 312 29.01 115.18 31.59
CA ARG A 312 28.95 116.43 30.82
C ARG A 312 28.66 117.64 31.71
N ASP A 313 27.71 117.52 32.63
CA ASP A 313 27.39 118.61 33.56
C ASP A 313 28.54 118.89 34.52
N ASN A 314 29.21 117.86 35.03
CA ASN A 314 30.37 118.01 35.91
C ASN A 314 31.58 118.62 35.16
N THR A 315 31.81 118.24 33.90
CA THR A 315 32.86 118.86 33.07
C THR A 315 32.54 120.32 32.74
N ALA A 316 31.27 120.65 32.46
CA ALA A 316 30.81 122.03 32.28
C ALA A 316 30.96 122.85 33.58
N ALA A 317 30.55 122.29 34.72
CA ALA A 317 30.73 122.91 36.03
C ALA A 317 32.21 123.14 36.36
N ALA A 318 33.09 122.16 36.07
CA ALA A 318 34.53 122.30 36.26
C ALA A 318 35.15 123.37 35.33
N GLN A 319 34.63 123.55 34.12
CA GLN A 319 35.03 124.67 33.24
C GLN A 319 34.55 126.01 33.79
N GLN A 320 33.30 126.10 34.26
CA GLN A 320 32.78 127.31 34.92
C GLN A 320 33.59 127.65 36.17
N PHE A 321 33.94 126.66 36.99
CA PHE A 321 34.77 126.86 38.18
C PHE A 321 36.15 127.41 37.81
N ARG A 322 36.78 126.88 36.74
CA ARG A 322 38.05 127.40 36.22
C ARG A 322 37.92 128.83 35.71
N HIS A 323 36.83 129.18 35.02
CA HIS A 323 36.56 130.55 34.61
C HIS A 323 36.38 131.48 35.81
N LEU A 324 35.55 131.12 36.77
CA LEU A 324 35.35 131.91 37.99
C LEU A 324 36.63 132.05 38.81
N GLN A 325 37.49 131.01 38.86
CA GLN A 325 38.79 131.09 39.52
C GLN A 325 39.72 132.08 38.80
N SER A 326 39.77 132.04 37.47
CA SER A 326 40.52 133.02 36.66
C SER A 326 39.98 134.43 36.87
N ASP A 327 38.66 134.61 36.91
CA ASP A 327 38.03 135.92 37.15
C ASP A 327 38.35 136.43 38.56
N LEU A 328 38.30 135.57 39.58
CA LEU A 328 38.69 135.91 40.95
C LEU A 328 40.16 136.29 41.06
N GLU A 329 41.06 135.59 40.36
CA GLU A 329 42.47 135.95 40.27
C GLU A 329 42.64 137.32 39.57
N GLY A 330 41.88 137.59 38.52
CA GLY A 330 41.81 138.89 37.84
C GLY A 330 41.35 140.01 38.76
N VAL A 331 40.24 139.81 39.50
CA VAL A 331 39.73 140.77 40.48
C VAL A 331 40.71 140.97 41.63
N ARG A 332 41.36 139.92 42.13
CA ARG A 332 42.41 140.03 43.16
C ARG A 332 43.60 140.84 42.66
N ALA A 333 44.03 140.65 41.42
CA ALA A 333 45.09 141.43 40.81
C ALA A 333 44.70 142.91 40.64
N GLU A 334 43.44 143.18 40.29
CA GLU A 334 42.91 144.54 40.18
C GLU A 334 42.79 145.22 41.55
N ILE A 335 42.33 144.51 42.58
CA ILE A 335 42.33 145.00 43.97
C ILE A 335 43.75 145.34 44.40
N ARG A 336 44.73 144.44 44.18
CA ARG A 336 46.13 144.73 44.49
C ARG A 336 46.63 145.98 43.75
N ARG A 337 46.37 146.09 42.45
CA ARG A 337 46.71 147.30 41.67
C ARG A 337 46.09 148.56 42.26
N ARG A 338 44.82 148.52 42.67
CA ARG A 338 44.13 149.67 43.31
C ARG A 338 44.67 149.96 44.70
N THR A 339 45.01 148.96 45.49
CA THR A 339 45.64 149.13 46.81
C THR A 339 47.02 149.75 46.67
N ASP A 340 47.85 149.22 45.76
CA ASP A 340 49.17 149.76 45.46
C ASP A 340 49.08 151.21 44.96
N HIS A 341 48.13 151.49 44.06
CA HIS A 341 47.84 152.85 43.61
C HIS A 341 47.36 153.75 44.75
N GLY A 342 46.52 153.24 45.65
CA GLY A 342 46.10 153.94 46.87
C GLY A 342 47.28 154.29 47.78
N VAL A 343 48.23 153.38 47.96
CA VAL A 343 49.47 153.63 48.73
C VAL A 343 50.34 154.69 48.05
N VAL A 344 50.43 154.69 46.71
CA VAL A 344 51.12 155.74 45.96
C VAL A 344 50.45 157.10 46.18
N LEU A 345 49.13 157.18 46.02
CA LEU A 345 48.37 158.41 46.26
C LEU A 345 48.48 158.88 47.71
N GLU A 346 48.51 157.97 48.69
CA GLU A 346 48.67 158.31 50.10
C GLU A 346 50.08 158.85 50.39
N ARG A 347 51.12 158.29 49.75
CA ARG A 347 52.48 158.87 49.78
C ARG A 347 52.52 160.24 49.14
N GLU A 348 51.91 160.42 47.97
CA GLU A 348 51.83 161.72 47.28
C GLU A 348 51.08 162.76 48.13
N LEU A 349 49.97 162.39 48.75
CA LEU A 349 49.22 163.24 49.68
C LEU A 349 50.06 163.61 50.90
N GLN A 350 50.83 162.65 51.45
CA GLN A 350 51.70 162.91 52.59
C GLN A 350 52.87 163.83 52.21
N THR A 351 53.48 163.65 51.04
CA THR A 351 54.47 164.58 50.48
C THR A 351 53.88 165.98 50.33
N ALA A 352 52.69 166.09 49.71
CA ALA A 352 51.99 167.35 49.55
C ALA A 352 51.62 167.99 50.90
N ARG A 353 51.28 167.21 51.93
CA ARG A 353 51.06 167.71 53.31
C ARG A 353 52.35 168.26 53.92
N VAL A 354 53.46 167.54 53.78
CA VAL A 354 54.77 167.99 54.27
C VAL A 354 55.19 169.28 53.56
N GLU A 355 55.01 169.35 52.23
CA GLU A 355 55.25 170.55 51.44
C GLU A 355 54.33 171.71 51.86
N ASN A 356 53.04 171.46 52.05
CA ASN A 356 52.09 172.48 52.50
C ASN A 356 52.44 172.98 53.91
N GLN A 357 52.85 172.08 54.81
CA GLN A 357 53.29 172.45 56.16
C GLN A 357 54.61 173.24 56.12
N ALA A 358 55.54 172.89 55.23
CA ALA A 358 56.75 173.67 54.98
C ALA A 358 56.44 175.05 54.39
N LEU A 359 55.45 175.16 53.50
CA LEU A 359 54.94 176.43 52.97
C LEU A 359 54.25 177.27 54.06
N LEU A 360 53.49 176.64 54.96
CA LEU A 360 52.86 177.33 56.08
C LEU A 360 53.88 177.84 57.09
N THR A 361 54.96 177.09 57.36
CA THR A 361 56.06 177.57 58.23
C THR A 361 56.88 178.67 57.58
N THR A 362 57.16 178.59 56.28
CA THR A 362 57.78 179.72 55.55
C THR A 362 56.86 180.94 55.54
N HIS A 363 55.56 180.76 55.29
CA HIS A 363 54.58 181.84 55.34
C HIS A 363 54.49 182.46 56.75
N SER A 364 54.51 181.67 57.81
CA SER A 364 54.50 182.19 59.19
C SER A 364 55.79 182.91 59.55
N GLN A 365 56.96 182.42 59.09
CA GLN A 365 58.25 183.11 59.23
C GLN A 365 58.25 184.43 58.47
N LEU A 366 57.79 184.47 57.22
CA LEU A 366 57.66 185.69 56.43
C LEU A 366 56.68 186.67 57.08
N ARG A 367 55.58 186.17 57.66
CA ARG A 367 54.63 187.00 58.41
C ARG A 367 55.27 187.58 59.67
N ALA A 368 56.04 186.79 60.41
CA ALA A 368 56.79 187.21 61.59
C ALA A 368 57.85 188.27 61.23
N GLN A 369 58.58 188.08 60.12
CA GLN A 369 59.51 189.07 59.57
C GLN A 369 58.79 190.35 59.16
N ASN A 370 57.63 190.25 58.50
CA ASN A 370 56.81 191.41 58.17
C ASN A 370 56.32 192.14 59.41
N THR A 371 55.85 191.44 60.46
CA THR A 371 55.49 192.09 61.73
C THR A 371 56.69 192.75 62.40
N ALA A 372 57.88 192.12 62.40
CA ALA A 372 59.09 192.73 62.94
C ALA A 372 59.50 193.97 62.14
N LEU A 373 59.39 193.95 60.81
CA LEU A 373 59.62 195.11 59.96
C LEU A 373 58.57 196.20 60.22
N CYS A 374 57.29 195.85 60.36
CA CYS A 374 56.22 196.79 60.73
C CYS A 374 56.46 197.40 62.12
N GLU A 375 56.94 196.62 63.09
CA GLU A 375 57.31 197.12 64.42
C GLU A 375 58.54 198.04 64.35
N GLN A 376 59.55 197.70 63.54
CA GLN A 376 60.69 198.59 63.28
C GLN A 376 60.23 199.91 62.64
N VAL A 377 59.31 199.84 61.66
CA VAL A 377 58.68 201.02 61.06
C VAL A 377 57.90 201.81 62.11
N ALA A 378 57.09 201.17 62.95
CA ALA A 378 56.34 201.84 64.01
C ALA A 378 57.26 202.49 65.06
N VAL A 379 58.40 201.87 65.39
CA VAL A 379 59.42 202.45 66.28
C VAL A 379 60.09 203.66 65.62
N LEU A 380 60.43 203.56 64.33
CA LEU A 380 60.95 204.67 63.53
C LEU A 380 59.92 205.81 63.47
N GLU A 381 58.66 205.53 63.21
CA GLU A 381 57.55 206.49 63.21
C GLU A 381 57.35 207.12 64.59
N ALA A 382 57.39 206.35 65.67
CA ALA A 382 57.29 206.85 67.04
C ALA A 382 58.51 207.70 67.46
N SER A 383 59.68 207.42 66.91
CA SER A 383 60.89 208.24 67.08
C SER A 383 60.79 209.56 66.31
N LEU A 384 60.26 209.52 65.07
CA LEU A 384 59.93 210.69 64.26
C LEU A 384 58.87 211.55 64.94
N ALA A 385 57.79 210.94 65.45
CA ALA A 385 56.72 211.62 66.19
C ALA A 385 57.23 212.25 67.50
N ARG A 386 58.20 211.63 68.19
CA ARG A 386 58.88 212.23 69.35
C ARG A 386 59.76 213.42 68.96
N CYS A 387 60.48 213.35 67.84
CA CYS A 387 61.20 214.51 67.29
C CYS A 387 60.23 215.64 66.91
N PHE A 388 59.09 215.33 66.28
CA PHE A 388 58.07 216.32 65.92
C PHE A 388 57.40 216.95 67.16
N ARG A 389 57.01 216.15 68.17
CA ARG A 389 56.40 216.68 69.40
C ARG A 389 57.36 217.54 70.21
N ARG A 390 58.65 217.18 70.30
CA ARG A 390 59.68 218.04 70.93
C ARG A 390 59.86 219.36 70.17
N ARG A 391 59.70 219.36 68.84
CA ARG A 391 59.75 220.57 68.01
C ARG A 391 58.48 221.45 68.16
N LEU A 392 57.30 220.85 68.27
CA LEU A 392 56.01 221.54 68.41
C LEU A 392 55.80 222.14 69.82
N SER A 393 56.23 221.45 70.87
CA SER A 393 56.14 221.94 72.25
C SER A 393 57.15 223.06 72.57
N ALA A 394 58.25 223.18 71.81
CA ALA A 394 59.14 224.34 71.88
C ALA A 394 58.57 225.59 71.17
N TRP A 395 57.65 225.43 70.21
CA TRP A 395 57.07 226.53 69.44
C TRP A 395 55.88 227.21 70.14
N LEU A 396 55.05 226.46 70.89
CA LEU A 396 53.82 226.99 71.50
C LEU A 396 53.99 227.80 72.80
N ARG A 397 55.21 227.96 73.35
CA ARG A 397 55.46 228.74 74.59
C ARG A 397 55.71 230.24 74.39
N LYS A 398 55.52 230.82 73.19
CA LYS A 398 55.92 232.22 72.90
C LYS A 398 54.81 233.17 72.43
N SER A 399 53.53 232.82 72.52
CA SER A 399 52.45 233.70 72.04
C SER A 399 51.16 233.58 72.86
N SER A 400 50.86 234.59 73.69
CA SER A 400 49.48 235.00 74.02
C SER A 400 49.21 236.33 73.29
N PRO A 401 47.95 236.74 72.96
CA PRO A 401 47.05 237.28 73.99
C PRO A 401 45.51 237.19 73.75
N SER A 402 44.76 237.28 74.84
CA SER A 402 43.47 238.00 75.05
C SER A 402 42.23 237.81 74.12
N LYS A 403 41.12 237.24 74.65
CA LYS A 403 39.83 237.90 75.05
C LYS A 403 38.56 237.01 74.88
N LYS A 404 37.84 236.89 76.02
CA LYS A 404 36.36 236.92 76.28
C LYS A 404 35.35 235.89 75.69
N LYS A 405 34.70 235.22 76.67
CA LYS A 405 33.26 234.90 76.90
C LYS A 405 32.50 233.95 75.95
N ALA A 406 32.14 232.76 76.43
CA ALA A 406 30.87 232.44 77.12
C ALA A 406 31.10 231.22 78.03
#